data_AF-A0A956J4W4-F1
#
_entry.id   AF-A0A956J4W4-F1
#
_cell.length_a   1.000
_cell.length_b   1.000
_cell.length_c   1.000
_cell.angle_alpha   90.00
_cell.angle_beta   90.00
_cell.angle_gamma   90.00
#
_symmetry.space_group_name_H-M   'P 1'
#
loop_
_entity.id
_entity.type
_entity.pdbx_description
1 polymer ?
#
loop_
_entity_poly.entity_id
_entity_poly.type
_entity_poly.pdbx_seq_one_letter_code
_entity_poly.pdbx_strand_id
1 'polypeptide(L)'
;MTNNLPRTGLLLALGLASLSAASLNGCSSDDRVEKKLSVQELMNPETCKSCHSTHYEEWSGSMHAYAATDPVFRAMNKRGQEETNGALGDFCVGCHAPLAVAVGATTDGLNLDEVPAELQGVNCFFCHNTKAVEGTHNNPLRIAFDQTMRGPIGDPVENSAHHSEYSELLDGNVQASATACGSCHDIVVPSPPGVAEVALERTFAEWQESLFSDEPEKGGLSCASCHMPGRTGIAADTKNVKTRRVHAHTFPAVDVALTDFPHMDEQRELIQRELNDTLRAEICVAQLVDGAVMEVTLENVSAGAWMFFAAVAWLSPVLPM
;
A
#
# COMPACT_ATOMS: atom_id res chain seq x y z
N MET A 1 74.55 14.99 79.55
CA MET A 1 74.72 14.59 78.13
C MET A 1 73.91 15.60 77.31
N THR A 2 74.50 16.77 77.05
CA THR A 2 75.15 17.19 75.78
C THR A 2 74.12 17.46 74.68
N ASN A 3 73.67 18.71 74.51
CA ASN A 3 74.21 19.73 73.57
C ASN A 3 74.02 19.38 72.08
N ASN A 4 73.24 20.19 71.34
CA ASN A 4 73.70 21.05 70.23
C ASN A 4 72.61 21.34 69.17
N LEU A 5 72.39 22.64 68.91
CA LEU A 5 72.00 23.21 67.61
C LEU A 5 73.12 22.95 66.57
N PRO A 6 72.85 22.91 65.24
CA PRO A 6 73.04 24.14 64.45
C PRO A 6 72.30 24.28 63.08
N ARG A 7 72.30 25.55 62.60
CA ARG A 7 72.59 26.03 61.22
C ARG A 7 71.55 25.98 60.07
N THR A 8 71.07 27.18 59.75
CA THR A 8 71.15 27.92 58.46
C THR A 8 71.02 27.19 57.12
N GLY A 9 70.10 27.69 56.28
CA GLY A 9 70.12 27.54 54.82
C GLY A 9 69.17 28.54 54.15
N LEU A 10 69.70 29.68 53.72
CA LEU A 10 69.09 30.64 52.79
C LEU A 10 69.27 30.11 51.36
N LEU A 11 68.27 30.22 50.48
CA LEU A 11 68.45 30.43 49.03
C LEU A 11 67.13 30.82 48.35
N LEU A 12 67.10 32.06 47.84
CA LEU A 12 66.21 32.58 46.80
C LEU A 12 66.29 31.72 45.53
N ALA A 13 65.18 31.59 44.78
CA ALA A 13 65.15 31.91 43.34
C ALA A 13 63.78 31.62 42.67
N LEU A 14 63.23 32.69 42.08
CA LEU A 14 62.63 32.77 40.73
C LEU A 14 61.45 31.86 40.34
N GLY A 15 60.29 32.52 40.20
CA GLY A 15 59.67 32.73 38.88
C GLY A 15 58.73 31.64 38.37
N LEU A 16 57.47 32.01 38.12
CA LEU A 16 56.80 31.94 36.81
C LEU A 16 55.31 32.28 36.98
N ALA A 17 54.94 33.46 36.48
CA ALA A 17 53.55 33.81 36.23
C ALA A 17 53.00 32.87 35.17
N SER A 18 52.02 32.03 35.54
CA SER A 18 51.26 31.22 34.61
C SER A 18 50.01 31.99 34.20
N LEU A 19 49.98 32.41 32.93
CA LEU A 19 48.79 32.91 32.25
C LEU A 19 47.66 31.87 32.36
N SER A 20 46.54 32.27 32.94
CA SER A 20 45.29 31.52 32.86
C SER A 20 44.72 31.65 31.44
N ALA A 21 44.95 30.64 30.60
CA ALA A 21 44.19 30.47 29.37
C ALA A 21 42.81 29.90 29.72
N ALA A 22 41.80 30.78 29.79
CA ALA A 22 40.41 30.36 29.86
C ALA A 22 40.03 29.70 28.53
N SER A 23 39.94 28.36 28.54
CA SER A 23 39.38 27.58 27.44
C SER A 23 37.88 27.85 27.36
N LEU A 24 37.49 28.71 26.42
CA LEU A 24 36.11 28.77 25.94
C LEU A 24 35.79 27.42 25.29
N ASN A 25 35.18 26.52 26.04
CA ASN A 25 34.54 25.35 25.48
C ASN A 25 33.38 25.84 24.61
N GLY A 26 33.64 25.94 23.30
CA GLY A 26 32.61 26.14 22.31
C GLY A 26 31.58 25.02 22.45
N CYS A 27 30.31 25.41 22.56
CA CYS A 27 29.19 24.52 22.34
C CYS A 27 29.30 23.97 20.92
N SER A 28 29.89 22.77 20.78
CA SER A 28 29.73 21.98 19.57
C SER A 28 28.26 21.58 19.53
N SER A 29 27.48 22.22 18.65
CA SER A 29 26.24 21.61 18.16
C SER A 29 26.64 20.28 17.57
N ASP A 30 26.18 19.19 18.18
CA ASP A 30 26.22 17.86 17.57
C ASP A 30 25.20 17.90 16.42
N ASP A 31 25.58 18.52 15.30
CA ASP A 31 24.83 18.50 14.05
C ASP A 31 24.97 17.11 13.40
N ARG A 32 24.55 16.06 14.13
CA ARG A 32 24.22 14.79 13.51
C ARG A 32 22.96 15.03 12.72
N VAL A 33 23.13 15.35 11.45
CA VAL A 33 22.11 15.12 10.44
C VAL A 33 21.65 13.68 10.63
N GLU A 34 20.45 13.47 11.17
CA GLU A 34 19.87 12.13 11.28
C GLU A 34 19.85 11.53 9.87
N LYS A 35 20.62 10.46 9.69
CA LYS A 35 20.68 9.74 8.43
C LYS A 35 19.31 9.14 8.17
N LYS A 36 18.70 9.48 7.03
CA LYS A 36 17.47 8.85 6.54
C LYS A 36 17.63 7.32 6.54
N LEU A 37 16.53 6.60 6.77
CA LEU A 37 16.46 5.15 6.67
C LEU A 37 16.96 4.68 5.30
N SER A 38 17.71 3.59 5.27
CA SER A 38 18.12 2.96 4.02
C SER A 38 16.92 2.44 3.23
N VAL A 39 17.10 2.26 1.92
CA VAL A 39 16.07 1.65 1.06
C VAL A 39 15.64 0.28 1.59
N GLN A 40 16.57 -0.54 2.09
CA GLN A 40 16.25 -1.85 2.67
C GLN A 40 15.38 -1.74 3.92
N GLU A 41 15.63 -0.75 4.79
CA GLU A 41 14.79 -0.51 5.97
C GLU A 41 13.39 -0.03 5.56
N LEU A 42 13.28 0.81 4.52
CA LEU A 42 12.01 1.30 3.99
C LEU A 42 11.18 0.24 3.27
N MET A 43 11.82 -0.81 2.73
CA MET A 43 11.14 -1.97 2.15
C MET A 43 10.37 -2.79 3.19
N ASN A 44 10.74 -2.68 4.47
CA ASN A 44 10.07 -3.41 5.53
C ASN A 44 8.85 -2.63 6.07
N PRO A 45 7.62 -3.14 5.90
CA PRO A 45 6.41 -2.46 6.39
C PRO A 45 6.39 -2.28 7.92
N GLU A 46 7.07 -3.15 8.69
CA GLU A 46 7.21 -2.96 10.15
C GLU A 46 7.96 -1.68 10.51
N THR A 47 8.91 -1.25 9.67
CA THR A 47 9.60 0.02 9.86
C THR A 47 8.59 1.19 9.81
N CYS A 48 7.62 1.10 8.89
CA CYS A 48 6.58 2.11 8.71
C CYS A 48 5.64 2.19 9.92
N LYS A 49 5.31 1.05 10.56
CA LYS A 49 4.39 0.97 11.72
C LYS A 49 4.75 1.93 12.85
N SER A 50 6.04 2.17 13.09
CA SER A 50 6.52 3.05 14.17
C SER A 50 6.00 4.48 14.10
N CYS A 51 5.82 5.01 12.88
CA CYS A 51 5.31 6.36 12.63
C CYS A 51 3.92 6.33 11.98
N HIS A 52 3.58 5.31 11.20
CA HIS A 52 2.35 5.20 10.43
C HIS A 52 1.45 4.08 10.96
N SER A 53 1.35 3.94 12.28
CA SER A 53 0.67 2.81 12.94
C SER A 53 -0.75 2.56 12.42
N THR A 54 -1.58 3.58 12.28
CA THR A 54 -2.95 3.42 11.75
C THR A 54 -2.95 2.86 10.33
N HIS A 55 -2.15 3.41 9.42
CA HIS A 55 -2.10 2.95 8.03
C HIS A 55 -1.50 1.55 7.90
N TYR A 56 -0.51 1.23 8.76
CA TYR A 56 0.05 -0.11 8.82
C TYR A 56 -1.03 -1.13 9.27
N GLU A 57 -1.79 -0.83 10.33
CA GLU A 57 -2.83 -1.76 10.82
C GLU A 57 -3.90 -1.99 9.74
N GLU A 58 -4.37 -0.92 9.08
CA GLU A 58 -5.30 -1.00 7.96
C GLU A 58 -4.77 -1.87 6.81
N TRP A 59 -3.53 -1.62 6.37
CA TRP A 59 -2.88 -2.38 5.30
C TRP A 59 -2.68 -3.84 5.70
N SER A 60 -2.25 -4.10 6.94
CA SER A 60 -1.91 -5.45 7.42
C SER A 60 -3.08 -6.43 7.41
N GLY A 61 -4.32 -5.92 7.45
CA GLY A 61 -5.54 -6.72 7.28
C GLY A 61 -6.07 -6.76 5.85
N SER A 62 -5.52 -5.97 4.94
CA SER A 62 -6.02 -5.85 3.56
C SER A 62 -5.63 -7.04 2.67
N MET A 63 -6.39 -7.21 1.58
CA MET A 63 -6.08 -8.22 0.57
C MET A 63 -4.76 -7.94 -0.18
N HIS A 64 -4.28 -6.69 -0.19
CA HIS A 64 -2.95 -6.35 -0.69
C HIS A 64 -1.84 -6.96 0.15
N ALA A 65 -1.94 -6.93 1.49
CA ALA A 65 -0.99 -7.61 2.37
C ALA A 65 -1.11 -9.14 2.28
N TYR A 66 -2.33 -9.65 2.12
CA TYR A 66 -2.61 -11.08 1.99
C TYR A 66 -2.30 -11.66 0.61
N ALA A 67 -2.07 -10.84 -0.41
CA ALA A 67 -2.02 -11.26 -1.82
C ALA A 67 -1.04 -12.41 -2.07
N ALA A 68 0.13 -12.39 -1.43
CA ALA A 68 1.12 -13.45 -1.58
C ALA A 68 0.83 -14.67 -0.72
N THR A 69 -0.04 -14.62 0.28
CA THR A 69 -0.31 -15.73 1.23
C THR A 69 -1.68 -16.37 1.05
N ASP A 70 -2.52 -15.80 0.17
CA ASP A 70 -3.81 -16.39 -0.20
C ASP A 70 -3.66 -17.82 -0.74
N PRO A 71 -4.28 -18.84 -0.10
CA PRO A 71 -4.20 -20.22 -0.55
C PRO A 71 -4.82 -20.45 -1.93
N VAL A 72 -5.81 -19.65 -2.35
CA VAL A 72 -6.39 -19.76 -3.70
C VAL A 72 -5.36 -19.32 -4.73
N PHE A 73 -4.78 -18.13 -4.57
CA PHE A 73 -3.64 -17.68 -5.36
C PHE A 73 -2.51 -18.72 -5.38
N ARG A 74 -2.07 -19.22 -4.22
CA ARG A 74 -0.97 -20.21 -4.14
C ARG A 74 -1.25 -21.46 -4.97
N ALA A 75 -2.47 -21.98 -4.88
CA ALA A 75 -2.88 -23.15 -5.63
C ALA A 75 -2.97 -22.87 -7.14
N MET A 76 -3.51 -21.72 -7.53
CA MET A 76 -3.65 -21.32 -8.94
C MET A 76 -2.30 -21.02 -9.58
N ASN A 77 -1.41 -20.31 -8.90
CA ASN A 77 -0.04 -20.04 -9.37
C ASN A 77 0.71 -21.36 -9.57
N LYS A 78 0.71 -22.24 -8.56
CA LYS A 78 1.36 -23.56 -8.67
C LYS A 78 0.84 -24.34 -9.87
N ARG A 79 -0.49 -24.43 -10.02
CA ARG A 79 -1.12 -25.12 -11.15
C ARG A 79 -0.72 -24.47 -12.49
N GLY A 80 -0.73 -23.15 -12.58
CA GLY A 80 -0.34 -22.42 -13.77
C GLY A 80 1.11 -22.68 -14.16
N GLN A 81 2.03 -22.72 -13.19
CA GLN A 81 3.42 -23.10 -13.46
C GLN A 81 3.54 -24.53 -13.95
N GLU A 82 2.81 -25.48 -13.34
CA GLU A 82 2.81 -26.89 -13.75
C GLU A 82 2.25 -27.07 -15.18
N GLU A 83 1.11 -26.46 -15.50
CA GLU A 83 0.46 -26.60 -16.80
C GLU A 83 1.23 -25.90 -17.93
N THR A 84 2.00 -24.86 -17.61
CA THR A 84 2.82 -24.12 -18.59
C THR A 84 4.28 -24.59 -18.62
N ASN A 85 4.66 -25.58 -17.81
CA ASN A 85 6.06 -26.00 -17.60
C ASN A 85 6.98 -24.81 -17.24
N GLY A 86 6.50 -23.90 -16.38
CA GLY A 86 7.22 -22.72 -15.92
C GLY A 86 7.21 -21.53 -16.88
N ALA A 87 6.58 -21.65 -18.06
CA ALA A 87 6.51 -20.54 -19.01
C ALA A 87 5.64 -19.37 -18.52
N LEU A 88 4.77 -19.60 -17.53
CA LEU A 88 4.01 -18.55 -16.85
C LEU A 88 4.92 -17.55 -16.12
N GLY A 89 6.06 -18.03 -15.59
CA GLY A 89 7.10 -17.17 -15.01
C GLY A 89 6.56 -16.26 -13.91
N ASP A 90 6.90 -14.98 -13.96
CA ASP A 90 6.54 -14.01 -12.94
C ASP A 90 5.13 -13.43 -13.08
N PHE A 91 4.33 -13.86 -14.07
CA PHE A 91 3.04 -13.25 -14.39
C PHE A 91 2.12 -13.06 -13.16
N CYS A 92 1.95 -14.10 -12.34
CA CYS A 92 1.10 -14.01 -11.14
C CYS A 92 1.76 -13.22 -10.01
N VAL A 93 3.04 -13.49 -9.72
CA VAL A 93 3.76 -12.82 -8.63
C VAL A 93 4.13 -11.38 -8.93
N GLY A 94 4.07 -10.98 -10.21
CA GLY A 94 4.15 -9.60 -10.65
C GLY A 94 3.11 -8.74 -9.94
N CYS A 95 1.89 -9.24 -9.70
CA CYS A 95 0.87 -8.52 -8.93
C CYS A 95 0.80 -8.94 -7.46
N HIS A 96 1.04 -10.23 -7.15
CA HIS A 96 0.83 -10.77 -5.80
C HIS A 96 2.02 -10.61 -4.85
N ALA A 97 3.24 -10.47 -5.38
CA ALA A 97 4.46 -10.22 -4.60
C ALA A 97 5.45 -9.33 -5.40
N PRO A 98 5.01 -8.15 -5.89
CA PRO A 98 5.75 -7.37 -6.87
C PRO A 98 7.15 -6.97 -6.40
N LEU A 99 7.30 -6.64 -5.11
CA LEU A 99 8.59 -6.25 -4.57
C LEU A 99 9.56 -7.44 -4.53
N ALA A 100 9.08 -8.64 -4.19
CA ALA A 100 9.88 -9.86 -4.22
C ALA A 100 10.39 -10.17 -5.64
N VAL A 101 9.55 -9.99 -6.67
CA VAL A 101 9.98 -10.11 -8.07
C VAL A 101 11.04 -9.06 -8.40
N ALA A 102 10.78 -7.79 -8.05
CA ALA A 102 11.65 -6.68 -8.42
C ALA A 102 13.06 -6.75 -7.80
N VAL A 103 13.20 -7.40 -6.64
CA VAL A 103 14.52 -7.65 -6.00
C VAL A 103 15.08 -9.06 -6.30
N GLY A 104 14.38 -9.87 -7.09
CA GLY A 104 14.80 -11.22 -7.48
C GLY A 104 14.69 -12.29 -6.37
N ALA A 105 13.86 -12.06 -5.35
CA ALA A 105 13.59 -13.04 -4.30
C ALA A 105 12.67 -14.18 -4.78
N THR A 106 11.91 -13.95 -5.86
CA THR A 106 11.14 -14.97 -6.56
C THR A 106 11.05 -14.65 -8.04
N THR A 107 10.89 -15.67 -8.87
CA THR A 107 10.69 -15.53 -10.32
C THR A 107 9.40 -16.20 -10.81
N ASP A 108 8.78 -17.04 -9.99
CA ASP A 108 7.61 -17.85 -10.37
C ASP A 108 6.60 -18.03 -9.21
N GLY A 109 6.94 -17.57 -8.02
CA GLY A 109 6.11 -17.71 -6.82
C GLY A 109 6.07 -19.09 -6.17
N LEU A 110 6.79 -20.09 -6.69
CA LEU A 110 6.79 -21.44 -6.10
C LEU A 110 7.56 -21.50 -4.77
N ASN A 111 8.49 -20.57 -4.56
CA ASN A 111 9.31 -20.44 -3.36
C ASN A 111 8.80 -19.38 -2.36
N LEU A 112 7.55 -18.91 -2.48
CA LEU A 112 7.05 -17.81 -1.64
C LEU A 112 7.07 -18.11 -0.14
N ASP A 113 7.12 -19.38 0.29
CA ASP A 113 7.31 -19.74 1.71
C ASP A 113 8.71 -19.40 2.24
N GLU A 114 9.69 -19.24 1.35
CA GLU A 114 11.09 -18.90 1.65
C GLU A 114 11.37 -17.39 1.48
N VAL A 115 10.46 -16.67 0.80
CA VAL A 115 10.56 -15.22 0.60
C VAL A 115 10.34 -14.51 1.95
N PRO A 116 11.23 -13.59 2.36
CA PRO A 116 11.06 -12.81 3.58
C PRO A 116 9.69 -12.12 3.65
N ALA A 117 9.05 -12.13 4.81
CA ALA A 117 7.70 -11.61 5.00
C ALA A 117 7.59 -10.13 4.57
N GLU A 118 8.64 -9.33 4.74
CA GLU A 118 8.67 -7.93 4.32
C GLU A 118 8.55 -7.73 2.80
N LEU A 119 8.86 -8.74 1.99
CA LEU A 119 8.78 -8.69 0.52
C LEU A 119 7.48 -9.32 -0.02
N GLN A 120 6.68 -9.94 0.85
CA GLN A 120 5.43 -10.59 0.46
C GLN A 120 4.29 -9.57 0.34
N GLY A 121 3.36 -9.85 -0.58
CA GLY A 121 2.21 -9.01 -0.85
C GLY A 121 2.57 -7.71 -1.58
N VAL A 122 1.58 -6.83 -1.69
CA VAL A 122 1.72 -5.47 -2.19
C VAL A 122 1.92 -4.56 -0.98
N ASN A 123 3.18 -4.25 -0.67
CA ASN A 123 3.54 -3.54 0.56
C ASN A 123 3.65 -2.01 0.39
N CYS A 124 3.88 -1.32 1.51
CA CYS A 124 3.99 0.15 1.55
C CYS A 124 5.04 0.67 0.58
N PHE A 125 6.23 0.05 0.56
CA PHE A 125 7.33 0.49 -0.29
C PHE A 125 6.98 0.36 -1.76
N PHE A 126 6.40 -0.75 -2.19
CA PHE A 126 6.05 -0.94 -3.59
C PHE A 126 5.14 0.20 -4.10
N CYS A 127 4.03 0.48 -3.42
CA CYS A 127 3.11 1.54 -3.82
C CYS A 127 3.74 2.93 -3.71
N HIS A 128 4.35 3.26 -2.57
CA HIS A 128 4.89 4.60 -2.31
C HIS A 128 6.23 4.88 -3.02
N ASN A 129 6.85 3.89 -3.66
CA ASN A 129 8.03 4.10 -4.50
C ASN A 129 7.70 4.07 -6.01
N THR A 130 6.43 3.85 -6.39
CA THR A 130 5.93 3.98 -7.76
C THR A 130 6.11 5.40 -8.28
N LYS A 131 6.76 5.52 -9.44
CA LYS A 131 7.05 6.79 -10.11
C LYS A 131 6.49 6.90 -11.52
N ALA A 132 6.04 5.81 -12.12
CA ALA A 132 5.44 5.81 -13.44
C ALA A 132 4.53 4.60 -13.65
N VAL A 133 3.58 4.76 -14.56
CA VAL A 133 2.72 3.70 -15.11
C VAL A 133 3.07 3.59 -16.59
N GLU A 134 3.49 2.40 -17.04
CA GLU A 134 4.05 2.19 -18.39
C GLU A 134 3.12 1.40 -19.32
N GLY A 135 1.93 1.04 -18.84
CA GLY A 135 0.90 0.32 -19.58
C GLY A 135 -0.40 0.25 -18.79
N THR A 136 -1.40 -0.47 -19.31
CA THR A 136 -2.76 -0.47 -18.75
C THR A 136 -3.16 -1.76 -18.06
N HIS A 137 -2.33 -2.81 -18.12
CA HIS A 137 -2.64 -4.15 -17.63
C HIS A 137 -1.35 -4.91 -17.28
N ASN A 138 -1.47 -5.91 -16.40
CA ASN A 138 -0.37 -6.78 -15.93
C ASN A 138 0.76 -6.08 -15.14
N ASN A 139 0.41 -5.10 -14.30
CA ASN A 139 1.32 -4.36 -13.43
C ASN A 139 2.59 -3.77 -14.10
N PRO A 140 2.45 -2.90 -15.11
CA PRO A 140 3.55 -2.14 -15.71
C PRO A 140 3.92 -0.92 -14.86
N LEU A 141 3.92 -1.07 -13.53
CA LEU A 141 4.34 -0.02 -12.61
C LEU A 141 5.87 0.00 -12.52
N ARG A 142 6.44 1.19 -12.64
CA ARG A 142 7.87 1.41 -12.41
C ARG A 142 8.09 2.06 -11.06
N ILE A 143 8.83 1.37 -10.20
CA ILE A 143 9.28 1.88 -8.90
C ILE A 143 10.68 2.53 -8.97
N ALA A 144 10.96 3.45 -8.06
CA ALA A 144 12.18 4.26 -8.11
C ALA A 144 13.39 3.60 -7.44
N PHE A 145 13.16 2.73 -6.46
CA PHE A 145 14.15 2.17 -5.54
C PHE A 145 15.00 3.24 -4.83
N ASP A 146 14.37 4.33 -4.40
CA ASP A 146 15.02 5.44 -3.69
C ASP A 146 14.45 5.65 -2.28
N GLN A 147 15.06 6.56 -1.53
CA GLN A 147 14.61 6.95 -0.18
C GLN A 147 13.43 7.94 -0.21
N THR A 148 12.79 8.15 -1.37
CA THR A 148 11.69 9.10 -1.53
C THR A 148 10.36 8.37 -1.54
N MET A 149 9.59 8.57 -0.47
CA MET A 149 8.23 8.06 -0.38
C MET A 149 7.26 9.06 -1.02
N ARG A 150 6.51 8.61 -2.00
CA ARG A 150 5.58 9.42 -2.80
C ARG A 150 4.17 9.28 -2.25
N GLY A 151 3.36 10.32 -2.33
CA GLY A 151 1.98 10.26 -1.84
C GLY A 151 1.12 11.47 -2.20
N PRO A 152 -0.13 11.54 -1.71
CA PRO A 152 -1.09 12.60 -2.07
C PRO A 152 -0.78 13.96 -1.44
N ILE A 153 0.22 14.06 -0.56
CA ILE A 153 0.46 15.27 0.23
C ILE A 153 1.37 16.21 -0.57
N GLY A 154 0.80 17.29 -1.10
CA GLY A 154 1.50 18.34 -1.86
C GLY A 154 2.53 19.14 -1.05
N ASP A 155 2.34 19.24 0.26
CA ASP A 155 3.19 19.99 1.19
C ASP A 155 3.69 19.10 2.36
N PRO A 156 4.53 18.09 2.07
CA PRO A 156 5.00 17.18 3.09
C PRO A 156 5.84 17.90 4.14
N VAL A 157 5.81 17.39 5.37
CA VAL A 157 6.65 17.92 6.46
C VAL A 157 7.98 17.18 6.42
N GLU A 158 9.08 17.94 6.46
CA GLU A 158 10.42 17.37 6.62
C GLU A 158 10.50 16.52 7.90
N ASN A 159 11.09 15.34 7.75
CA ASN A 159 11.20 14.34 8.81
C ASN A 159 12.60 13.71 8.77
N SER A 160 12.94 12.81 9.68
CA SER A 160 14.25 12.14 9.67
C SER A 160 14.25 10.74 9.07
N ALA A 161 13.08 10.20 8.70
CA ALA A 161 12.95 8.83 8.22
C ALA A 161 13.21 8.72 6.71
N HIS A 162 12.54 9.51 5.88
CA HIS A 162 12.62 9.41 4.40
C HIS A 162 12.42 10.78 3.73
N HIS A 163 12.75 10.87 2.44
CA HIS A 163 12.30 12.00 1.61
C HIS A 163 10.83 11.83 1.27
N SER A 164 10.13 12.92 1.00
CA SER A 164 8.69 12.90 0.68
C SER A 164 8.43 13.75 -0.55
N GLU A 165 7.65 13.20 -1.49
CA GLU A 165 7.32 13.87 -2.75
C GLU A 165 5.83 13.68 -3.05
N TYR A 166 5.21 14.70 -3.64
CA TYR A 166 3.85 14.58 -4.15
C TYR A 166 3.80 13.66 -5.36
N SER A 167 2.74 12.86 -5.49
CA SER A 167 2.49 12.04 -6.66
C SER A 167 1.01 12.01 -7.02
N GLU A 168 0.70 12.45 -8.24
CA GLU A 168 -0.64 12.34 -8.83
C GLU A 168 -1.11 10.89 -8.95
N LEU A 169 -0.17 9.94 -9.04
CA LEU A 169 -0.47 8.50 -9.09
C LEU A 169 -1.05 7.97 -7.76
N LEU A 170 -0.87 8.71 -6.67
CA LEU A 170 -1.34 8.34 -5.34
C LEU A 170 -2.29 9.39 -4.73
N ASP A 171 -2.72 10.37 -5.54
CA ASP A 171 -3.68 11.38 -5.16
C ASP A 171 -5.08 10.99 -5.63
N GLY A 172 -5.89 10.48 -4.69
CA GLY A 172 -7.25 10.05 -4.98
C GLY A 172 -8.18 11.17 -5.47
N ASN A 173 -7.78 12.44 -5.42
CA ASN A 173 -8.57 13.55 -5.96
C ASN A 173 -8.33 13.80 -7.45
N VAL A 174 -7.37 13.09 -8.07
CA VAL A 174 -7.08 13.22 -9.50
C VAL A 174 -7.20 11.88 -10.20
N GLN A 175 -7.59 11.95 -11.47
CA GLN A 175 -7.88 10.78 -12.30
C GLN A 175 -6.64 9.96 -12.65
N ALA A 176 -5.47 10.59 -12.64
CA ALA A 176 -4.20 9.92 -12.81
C ALA A 176 -3.96 8.80 -11.77
N SER A 177 -4.49 8.93 -10.54
CA SER A 177 -4.33 7.88 -9.52
C SER A 177 -5.01 6.56 -9.89
N ALA A 178 -6.10 6.61 -10.66
CA ALA A 178 -6.78 5.41 -11.14
C ALA A 178 -5.87 4.56 -12.05
N THR A 179 -4.92 5.19 -12.77
CA THR A 179 -3.98 4.45 -13.63
C THR A 179 -3.02 3.57 -12.85
N ALA A 180 -2.63 3.97 -11.63
CA ALA A 180 -1.71 3.20 -10.80
C ALA A 180 -2.37 1.95 -10.22
N CYS A 181 -3.65 2.04 -9.85
CA CYS A 181 -4.44 0.89 -9.41
C CYS A 181 -4.84 0.01 -10.60
N GLY A 182 -5.40 0.66 -11.63
CA GLY A 182 -5.97 0.02 -12.80
C GLY A 182 -4.97 -0.83 -13.59
N SER A 183 -3.69 -0.42 -13.62
CA SER A 183 -2.67 -1.20 -14.32
C SER A 183 -2.39 -2.56 -13.67
N CYS A 184 -2.71 -2.75 -12.39
CA CYS A 184 -2.70 -4.06 -11.72
C CYS A 184 -4.08 -4.76 -11.79
N HIS A 185 -5.16 -3.98 -11.76
CA HIS A 185 -6.56 -4.46 -11.82
C HIS A 185 -7.13 -4.53 -13.26
N ASP A 186 -6.26 -4.82 -14.22
CA ASP A 186 -6.62 -5.27 -15.56
C ASP A 186 -5.60 -6.32 -15.94
N ILE A 187 -6.07 -7.54 -16.21
CA ILE A 187 -5.23 -8.71 -16.37
C ILE A 187 -5.52 -9.31 -17.73
N VAL A 188 -4.49 -9.36 -18.56
CA VAL A 188 -4.57 -9.88 -19.91
C VAL A 188 -3.48 -10.93 -20.05
N VAL A 189 -3.85 -12.19 -20.21
CA VAL A 189 -2.85 -13.25 -20.43
C VAL A 189 -2.18 -13.04 -21.78
N PRO A 190 -0.85 -12.87 -21.82
CA PRO A 190 -0.12 -12.76 -23.06
C PRO A 190 -0.31 -14.02 -23.90
N SER A 191 -0.58 -13.85 -25.17
CA SER A 191 -0.75 -14.95 -26.12
C SER A 191 0.32 -14.90 -27.21
N PRO A 192 0.73 -16.06 -27.77
CA PRO A 192 1.67 -16.09 -28.88
C PRO A 192 1.18 -15.27 -30.09
N PRO A 193 2.07 -14.77 -30.96
CA PRO A 193 1.69 -14.04 -32.16
C PRO A 193 0.64 -14.80 -32.99
N GLY A 194 -0.47 -14.13 -33.31
CA GLY A 194 -1.57 -14.72 -34.08
C GLY A 194 -2.63 -15.43 -33.24
N VAL A 195 -2.47 -15.51 -31.91
CA VAL A 195 -3.50 -15.94 -30.97
C VAL A 195 -4.03 -14.70 -30.24
N ALA A 196 -5.35 -14.55 -30.19
CA ALA A 196 -5.97 -13.44 -29.48
C ALA A 196 -5.64 -13.51 -27.98
N GLU A 197 -5.34 -12.35 -27.40
CA GLU A 197 -5.13 -12.22 -25.97
C GLU A 197 -6.40 -12.59 -25.21
N VAL A 198 -6.22 -13.13 -24.00
CA VAL A 198 -7.35 -13.48 -23.13
C VAL A 198 -7.40 -12.47 -21.99
N ALA A 199 -8.46 -11.68 -21.98
CA ALA A 199 -8.85 -10.83 -20.86
C ALA A 199 -9.24 -11.72 -19.66
N LEU A 200 -8.38 -11.79 -18.65
CA LEU A 200 -8.65 -12.50 -17.39
C LEU A 200 -9.39 -11.61 -16.41
N GLU A 201 -9.08 -10.31 -16.36
CA GLU A 201 -9.79 -9.32 -15.55
C GLU A 201 -9.80 -7.99 -16.31
N ARG A 202 -10.91 -7.24 -16.24
CA ARG A 202 -11.11 -6.01 -17.04
C ARG A 202 -11.62 -4.84 -16.23
N THR A 203 -11.42 -4.87 -14.91
CA THR A 203 -11.94 -3.86 -13.98
C THR A 203 -11.53 -2.45 -14.39
N PHE A 204 -10.28 -2.24 -14.80
CA PHE A 204 -9.86 -0.91 -15.24
C PHE A 204 -10.48 -0.49 -16.57
N ALA A 205 -10.50 -1.37 -17.58
CA ALA A 205 -11.17 -1.09 -18.84
C ALA A 205 -12.68 -0.83 -18.66
N GLU A 206 -13.36 -1.57 -17.78
CA GLU A 206 -14.76 -1.34 -17.45
C GLU A 206 -14.97 0.01 -16.76
N TRP A 207 -14.10 0.35 -15.81
CA TRP A 207 -14.11 1.65 -15.14
C TRP A 207 -13.90 2.80 -16.14
N GLN A 208 -12.99 2.64 -17.11
CA GLN A 208 -12.74 3.64 -18.16
C GLN A 208 -13.99 3.96 -18.98
N GLU A 209 -14.88 2.99 -19.18
CA GLU A 209 -16.15 3.15 -19.91
C GLU A 209 -17.31 3.60 -18.99
N SER A 210 -17.08 3.72 -17.69
CA SER A 210 -18.08 4.14 -16.71
C SER A 210 -18.12 5.67 -16.54
N LEU A 211 -19.18 6.17 -15.90
CA LEU A 211 -19.28 7.59 -15.51
C LEU A 211 -18.20 8.02 -14.49
N PHE A 212 -17.53 7.06 -13.83
CA PHE A 212 -16.51 7.39 -12.83
C PHE A 212 -15.17 7.75 -13.45
N SER A 213 -14.92 7.42 -14.73
CA SER A 213 -13.69 7.80 -15.43
C SER A 213 -13.65 9.25 -15.87
N ASP A 214 -14.78 9.96 -15.80
CA ASP A 214 -14.86 11.39 -16.08
C ASP A 214 -13.95 12.22 -15.13
N GLU A 215 -13.77 13.49 -15.46
CA GLU A 215 -13.03 14.40 -14.59
C GLU A 215 -13.73 14.61 -13.24
N PRO A 216 -13.00 14.82 -12.13
CA PRO A 216 -13.59 15.06 -10.81
C PRO A 216 -14.64 16.18 -10.78
N GLU A 217 -14.48 17.24 -11.59
CA GLU A 217 -15.45 18.34 -11.69
C GLU A 217 -16.80 17.93 -12.29
N LYS A 218 -16.86 16.81 -13.01
CA LYS A 218 -18.08 16.22 -13.56
C LYS A 218 -18.66 15.13 -12.67
N GLY A 219 -18.07 14.88 -11.51
CA GLY A 219 -18.46 13.80 -10.60
C GLY A 219 -17.70 12.50 -10.82
N GLY A 220 -16.61 12.50 -11.59
CA GLY A 220 -15.72 11.35 -11.70
C GLY A 220 -15.03 11.00 -10.38
N LEU A 221 -14.73 9.72 -10.21
CA LEU A 221 -14.13 9.16 -9.00
C LEU A 221 -12.98 8.24 -9.38
N SER A 222 -11.79 8.52 -8.85
CA SER A 222 -10.64 7.61 -8.96
C SER A 222 -10.85 6.36 -8.10
N CYS A 223 -10.10 5.30 -8.39
CA CYS A 223 -10.11 4.08 -7.56
C CYS A 223 -9.80 4.40 -6.08
N ALA A 224 -8.79 5.23 -5.84
CA ALA A 224 -8.38 5.63 -4.48
C ALA A 224 -9.42 6.53 -3.78
N SER A 225 -10.25 7.26 -4.52
CA SER A 225 -11.31 8.07 -3.90
C SER A 225 -12.39 7.23 -3.21
N CYS A 226 -12.70 6.04 -3.77
CA CYS A 226 -13.67 5.09 -3.23
C CYS A 226 -13.01 4.07 -2.28
N HIS A 227 -11.99 3.35 -2.75
CA HIS A 227 -11.38 2.23 -2.02
C HIS A 227 -10.33 2.65 -0.98
N MET A 228 -9.97 3.94 -0.94
CA MET A 228 -9.14 4.52 0.11
C MET A 228 -9.86 5.74 0.72
N PRO A 229 -10.99 5.55 1.42
CA PRO A 229 -11.82 6.67 1.86
C PRO A 229 -11.04 7.65 2.72
N GLY A 230 -11.26 8.93 2.45
CA GLY A 230 -10.55 10.03 3.12
C GLY A 230 -11.13 10.35 4.50
N ARG A 231 -10.26 10.64 5.47
CA ARG A 231 -10.62 11.18 6.78
C ARG A 231 -9.72 12.34 7.18
N THR A 232 -10.18 13.20 8.08
CA THR A 232 -9.31 14.21 8.70
C THR A 232 -8.48 13.54 9.80
N GLY A 233 -7.16 13.65 9.70
CA GLY A 233 -6.26 13.04 10.67
C GLY A 233 -4.80 13.46 10.46
N ILE A 234 -3.89 12.72 11.09
CA ILE A 234 -2.45 12.87 10.91
C ILE A 234 -1.93 11.72 10.07
N ALA A 235 -0.97 12.00 9.18
CA ALA A 235 -0.36 10.97 8.34
C ALA A 235 0.59 10.07 9.14
N ALA A 236 1.21 10.63 10.19
CA ALA A 236 2.18 9.95 11.04
C ALA A 236 2.08 10.42 12.50
N ASP A 237 2.40 9.55 13.44
CA ASP A 237 2.57 9.84 14.87
C ASP A 237 4.01 10.29 15.16
N THR A 238 4.34 11.52 14.74
CA THR A 238 5.63 12.16 15.01
C THR A 238 5.46 13.65 15.29
N LYS A 239 6.56 14.32 15.63
CA LYS A 239 6.55 15.76 15.92
C LYS A 239 6.25 16.57 14.65
N ASN A 240 5.57 17.70 14.83
CA ASN A 240 5.29 18.69 13.76
C ASN A 240 4.40 18.19 12.62
N VAL A 241 3.59 17.15 12.83
CA VAL A 241 2.65 16.65 11.81
C VAL A 241 1.41 17.52 11.76
N LYS A 242 1.01 17.94 10.54
CA LYS A 242 -0.23 18.71 10.33
C LYS A 242 -1.42 17.78 10.20
N THR A 243 -2.52 18.15 10.84
CA THR A 243 -3.83 17.56 10.57
C THR A 243 -4.30 17.95 9.17
N ARG A 244 -4.67 16.97 8.35
CA ARG A 244 -5.14 17.14 6.97
C ARG A 244 -5.95 15.92 6.54
N ARG A 245 -6.41 15.91 5.29
CA ARG A 245 -7.03 14.71 4.71
C ARG A 245 -5.97 13.62 4.54
N VAL A 246 -6.23 12.46 5.11
CA VAL A 246 -5.46 11.21 4.95
C VAL A 246 -6.41 10.13 4.47
N HIS A 247 -5.88 9.04 3.91
CA HIS A 247 -6.67 8.00 3.26
C HIS A 247 -6.50 6.66 3.97
N ALA A 248 -7.60 5.91 4.11
CA ALA A 248 -7.56 4.57 4.67
C ALA A 248 -6.79 3.61 3.75
N HIS A 249 -6.05 2.68 4.32
CA HIS A 249 -5.31 1.62 3.60
C HIS A 249 -5.97 0.26 3.79
N THR A 250 -7.30 0.23 3.95
CA THR A 250 -8.07 -1.02 4.13
C THR A 250 -8.40 -1.67 2.78
N PHE A 251 -8.52 -0.89 1.71
CA PHE A 251 -8.80 -1.38 0.34
C PHE A 251 -9.94 -2.41 0.25
N PRO A 252 -11.11 -2.17 0.86
CA PRO A 252 -12.23 -3.11 0.75
C PRO A 252 -12.65 -3.26 -0.71
N ALA A 253 -13.08 -4.48 -1.04
CA ALA A 253 -13.63 -4.86 -2.33
C ALA A 253 -14.55 -6.07 -2.12
N VAL A 254 -14.32 -7.19 -2.81
CA VAL A 254 -15.14 -8.41 -2.67
C VAL A 254 -14.41 -9.57 -1.99
N ASP A 255 -13.07 -9.57 -2.02
CA ASP A 255 -12.28 -10.69 -1.53
C ASP A 255 -12.11 -10.66 -0.01
N VAL A 256 -12.08 -11.86 0.58
CA VAL A 256 -11.86 -12.07 2.01
C VAL A 256 -10.73 -13.06 2.24
N ALA A 257 -9.95 -12.84 3.29
CA ALA A 257 -8.98 -13.83 3.73
C ALA A 257 -9.68 -15.16 4.10
N LEU A 258 -9.09 -16.28 3.68
CA LEU A 258 -9.62 -17.63 3.86
C LEU A 258 -8.94 -18.40 4.99
N THR A 259 -7.79 -17.92 5.45
CA THR A 259 -7.05 -18.42 6.60
C THR A 259 -6.93 -17.34 7.66
N ASP A 260 -6.46 -17.71 8.86
CA ASP A 260 -6.23 -16.75 9.94
C ASP A 260 -5.34 -15.60 9.47
N PHE A 261 -5.87 -14.38 9.50
CA PHE A 261 -5.22 -13.17 9.05
C PHE A 261 -5.61 -11.98 9.94
N PRO A 262 -4.83 -10.89 10.01
CA PRO A 262 -5.20 -9.72 10.81
C PRO A 262 -6.54 -9.09 10.37
N HIS A 263 -7.31 -8.58 11.33
CA HIS A 263 -8.47 -7.70 11.11
C HIS A 263 -9.57 -8.23 10.17
N MET A 264 -9.73 -9.55 10.05
CA MET A 264 -10.69 -10.17 9.12
C MET A 264 -12.14 -9.71 9.33
N ASP A 265 -12.58 -9.56 10.57
CA ASP A 265 -13.96 -9.14 10.86
C ASP A 265 -14.21 -7.69 10.45
N GLU A 266 -13.25 -6.80 10.69
CA GLU A 266 -13.32 -5.42 10.22
C GLU A 266 -13.35 -5.35 8.69
N GLN A 267 -12.53 -6.14 8.00
CA GLN A 267 -12.55 -6.22 6.54
C GLN A 267 -13.89 -6.71 5.99
N ARG A 268 -14.46 -7.78 6.57
CA ARG A 268 -15.78 -8.28 6.17
C ARG A 268 -16.87 -7.23 6.34
N GLU A 269 -16.83 -6.46 7.42
CA GLU A 269 -17.78 -5.37 7.61
C GLU A 269 -17.60 -4.24 6.60
N LEU A 270 -16.36 -3.87 6.25
CA LEU A 270 -16.07 -2.87 5.22
C LEU A 270 -16.57 -3.33 3.85
N ILE A 271 -16.27 -4.57 3.47
CA ILE A 271 -16.74 -5.21 2.24
C ILE A 271 -18.27 -5.22 2.20
N GLN A 272 -18.92 -5.65 3.28
CA GLN A 272 -20.38 -5.68 3.34
C GLN A 272 -20.99 -4.27 3.20
N ARG A 273 -20.34 -3.24 3.75
CA ARG A 273 -20.78 -1.84 3.57
C ARG A 273 -20.73 -1.43 2.10
N GLU A 274 -19.65 -1.74 1.38
CA GLU A 274 -19.56 -1.44 -0.06
C GLU A 274 -20.58 -2.22 -0.89
N LEU A 275 -20.75 -3.51 -0.60
CA LEU A 275 -21.71 -4.37 -1.29
C LEU A 275 -23.16 -3.89 -1.10
N ASN A 276 -23.52 -3.40 0.10
CA ASN A 276 -24.87 -2.92 0.39
C ASN A 276 -25.29 -1.74 -0.50
N ASP A 277 -24.33 -0.90 -0.89
CA ASP A 277 -24.59 0.31 -1.66
C ASP A 277 -24.31 0.11 -3.17
N THR A 278 -23.86 -1.08 -3.58
CA THR A 278 -23.48 -1.40 -4.97
C THR A 278 -24.68 -1.61 -5.89
N LEU A 279 -25.68 -2.37 -5.42
CA LEU A 279 -26.78 -2.83 -6.26
C LEU A 279 -28.12 -2.34 -5.72
N ARG A 280 -28.85 -1.59 -6.55
CA ARG A 280 -30.25 -1.26 -6.27
C ARG A 280 -31.14 -2.30 -6.93
N ALA A 281 -31.85 -3.06 -6.11
CA ALA A 281 -32.85 -4.03 -6.56
C ALA A 281 -34.26 -3.46 -6.43
N GLU A 282 -35.05 -3.55 -7.50
CA GLU A 282 -36.47 -3.20 -7.52
C GLU A 282 -37.28 -4.41 -8.01
N ILE A 283 -38.40 -4.71 -7.32
CA ILE A 283 -39.31 -5.79 -7.69
C ILE A 283 -40.70 -5.20 -7.89
N CYS A 284 -41.22 -5.32 -9.11
CA CYS A 284 -42.55 -4.89 -9.49
C CYS A 284 -43.43 -6.12 -9.76
N VAL A 285 -44.53 -6.27 -9.02
CA VAL A 285 -45.46 -7.39 -9.18
C VAL A 285 -46.79 -6.88 -9.75
N ALA A 286 -47.15 -7.38 -10.93
CA ALA A 286 -48.43 -7.13 -11.56
C ALA A 286 -49.31 -8.39 -11.49
N GLN A 287 -50.42 -8.31 -10.76
CA GLN A 287 -51.40 -9.39 -10.69
C GLN A 287 -52.25 -9.40 -11.98
N LEU A 288 -52.31 -10.56 -12.65
CA LEU A 288 -53.14 -10.82 -13.82
C LEU A 288 -54.29 -11.77 -13.46
N VAL A 289 -55.26 -11.90 -14.36
CA VAL A 289 -56.43 -12.76 -14.17
C VAL A 289 -56.03 -14.24 -14.01
N ASP A 290 -54.99 -14.68 -14.72
CA ASP A 290 -54.52 -16.08 -14.74
C ASP A 290 -53.15 -16.28 -14.06
N GLY A 291 -52.67 -15.31 -13.28
CA GLY A 291 -51.36 -15.40 -12.62
C GLY A 291 -50.81 -14.06 -12.16
N ALA A 292 -49.49 -13.98 -11.96
CA ALA A 292 -48.79 -12.73 -11.68
C ALA A 292 -47.53 -12.64 -12.54
N VAL A 293 -47.17 -11.42 -12.94
CA VAL A 293 -45.88 -11.10 -13.56
C VAL A 293 -45.03 -10.40 -12.52
N MET A 294 -43.80 -10.86 -12.35
CA MET A 294 -42.80 -10.21 -11.51
C MET A 294 -41.67 -9.69 -12.42
N GLU A 295 -41.47 -8.39 -12.40
CA GLU A 295 -40.32 -7.72 -13.00
C GLU A 295 -39.29 -7.44 -11.91
N VAL A 296 -38.06 -7.88 -12.13
CA VAL A 296 -36.93 -7.61 -11.23
C VAL A 296 -35.93 -6.76 -11.98
N THR A 297 -35.67 -5.56 -11.48
CA THR A 297 -34.66 -4.64 -11.99
C THR A 297 -33.48 -4.65 -11.02
N LEU A 298 -32.28 -4.84 -11.55
CA LEU A 298 -31.03 -4.74 -10.80
C LEU A 298 -30.18 -3.66 -11.46
N GLU A 299 -29.92 -2.57 -10.73
CA GLU A 299 -29.14 -1.44 -11.21
C GLU A 299 -27.82 -1.37 -10.43
N ASN A 300 -26.69 -1.38 -11.14
CA ASN A 300 -25.39 -1.05 -10.56
C ASN A 300 -25.33 0.48 -10.39
N VAL A 301 -25.30 0.95 -9.15
CA VAL A 301 -25.43 2.38 -8.82
C VAL A 301 -24.15 3.01 -8.27
N SER A 302 -23.17 2.21 -7.85
CA SER A 302 -21.95 2.74 -7.21
C SER A 302 -20.65 2.01 -7.55
N ALA A 303 -20.69 0.92 -8.32
CA ALA A 303 -19.47 0.25 -8.78
C ALA A 303 -19.11 0.68 -10.21
N GLY A 304 -17.87 1.14 -10.40
CA GLY A 304 -17.37 1.53 -11.73
C GLY A 304 -16.99 0.35 -12.63
N ALA A 305 -16.95 -0.85 -12.10
CA ALA A 305 -16.77 -2.09 -12.82
C ALA A 305 -17.74 -3.15 -12.27
N TRP A 306 -18.02 -4.19 -13.04
CA TRP A 306 -18.82 -5.30 -12.55
C TRP A 306 -17.95 -6.24 -11.71
N MET A 307 -18.56 -6.97 -10.76
CA MET A 307 -17.84 -7.94 -9.93
C MET A 307 -17.14 -8.97 -10.83
N PHE A 308 -15.82 -9.06 -10.73
CA PHE A 308 -15.01 -9.99 -11.50
C PHE A 308 -14.50 -11.14 -10.61
N PHE A 309 -14.26 -12.30 -11.22
CA PHE A 309 -13.71 -13.54 -10.63
C PHE A 309 -14.66 -14.37 -9.76
N ALA A 310 -15.30 -15.40 -10.35
CA ALA A 310 -16.15 -16.43 -9.72
C ALA A 310 -17.28 -15.97 -8.78
N ALA A 311 -17.40 -14.66 -8.53
CA ALA A 311 -18.45 -14.00 -7.78
C ALA A 311 -19.70 -13.94 -8.66
N VAL A 312 -20.49 -15.02 -8.60
CA VAL A 312 -21.79 -15.07 -9.27
C VAL A 312 -22.85 -14.69 -8.25
N ALA A 313 -23.58 -13.60 -8.53
CA ALA A 313 -24.78 -13.26 -7.79
C ALA A 313 -25.94 -14.16 -8.25
N TRP A 314 -26.60 -14.83 -7.31
CA TRP A 314 -27.77 -15.70 -7.59
C TRP A 314 -29.04 -15.08 -7.01
N LEU A 315 -30.06 -14.87 -7.85
CA LEU A 315 -31.41 -14.60 -7.37
C LEU A 315 -32.05 -15.93 -6.91
N SER A 316 -32.32 -16.06 -5.62
CA SER A 316 -33.00 -17.24 -5.07
C SER A 316 -34.48 -16.93 -4.82
N PRO A 317 -35.43 -17.70 -5.36
CA PRO A 317 -36.82 -17.60 -4.97
C PRO A 317 -36.98 -18.16 -3.55
N VAL A 318 -37.09 -17.28 -2.56
CA VAL A 318 -37.49 -17.69 -1.21
C VAL A 318 -38.99 -18.00 -1.26
N LEU A 319 -39.34 -19.28 -1.43
CA LEU A 319 -40.71 -19.74 -1.29
C LEU A 319 -41.12 -19.62 0.19
N PRO A 320 -42.27 -19.00 0.52
CA PRO A 320 -42.76 -18.99 1.89
C PRO A 320 -43.06 -20.43 2.35
N MET A 321 -42.58 -20.77 3.55
CA MET A 321 -42.90 -22.02 4.26
C MET A 321 -44.36 -22.03 4.73
#